data_AF-A0A6G5ZVQ8-F1
#
_entry.id   AF-A0A6G5ZVQ8-F1
#
_cell.length_a   1.000
_cell.length_b   1.000
_cell.length_c   1.000
_cell.angle_alpha   90.00
_cell.angle_beta   90.00
_cell.angle_gamma   90.00
#
_symmetry.space_group_name_H-M   'P 1'
#
loop_
_entity.id
_entity.type
_entity.pdbx_description
1 polymer ?
#
loop_
_entity_poly.entity_id
_entity_poly.type
_entity_poly.pdbx_seq_one_letter_code
_entity_poly.pdbx_strand_id
1 'polypeptide(L)'
;MCKITTALLGLLSLSFFLELSSCHVRRGAMGSIFRRLKCALPSQGDPGQPLFLTPYIESGKIEEGRQLSLVEHLPGPYVKSYSGYLTVNKTHNSNLFFWFFPAQVQPEKTPVLLWLQGGPGGTSMFGLFVEHGPYVVQKNLSCKYMF
;
A
#
# COMPACT_ATOMS: atom_id res chain seq x y z
N MET A 1 43.62 43.29 10.36
CA MET A 1 42.18 43.00 10.44
C MET A 1 41.76 41.92 9.42
N CYS A 2 42.33 40.72 9.47
CA CYS A 2 41.91 39.61 8.59
C CYS A 2 42.45 38.27 9.10
N LYS A 3 41.92 37.77 10.23
CA LYS A 3 42.11 36.37 10.69
C LYS A 3 40.93 35.80 11.50
N ILE A 4 39.88 36.58 11.78
CA ILE A 4 38.75 36.15 12.64
C ILE A 4 37.55 35.67 11.79
N THR A 5 37.43 36.09 10.53
CA THR A 5 36.26 35.74 9.69
C THR A 5 36.29 34.30 9.16
N THR A 6 37.45 33.66 9.03
CA THR A 6 37.56 32.29 8.47
C THR A 6 37.19 31.20 9.48
N ALA A 7 37.31 31.47 10.79
CA ALA A 7 36.97 30.49 11.83
C ALA A 7 35.44 30.31 12.00
N LEU A 8 34.66 31.37 11.76
CA LEU A 8 33.20 31.34 11.88
C LEU A 8 32.51 30.58 10.74
N LEU A 9 33.09 30.61 9.53
CA LEU A 9 32.61 29.82 8.39
C LEU A 9 32.92 28.31 8.52
N GLY A 10 34.01 27.94 9.19
CA GLY A 10 34.36 26.54 9.46
C GLY A 10 33.50 25.89 10.55
N LEU A 11 33.04 26.66 11.54
CA LEU A 11 32.15 26.15 12.59
C LEU A 11 30.72 25.95 12.09
N LEU A 12 30.24 26.79 11.15
CA LEU A 12 28.92 26.63 10.55
C LEU A 12 28.83 25.43 9.59
N SER A 13 29.94 25.03 8.92
CA SER A 13 29.92 23.82 8.08
C SER A 13 29.97 22.53 8.93
N LEU A 14 30.64 22.54 10.08
CA LEU A 14 30.67 21.39 10.99
C LEU A 14 29.32 21.16 11.69
N SER A 15 28.54 22.22 11.95
CA SER A 15 27.18 22.08 12.47
C SER A 15 26.23 21.44 11.45
N PHE A 16 26.40 21.72 10.16
CA PHE A 16 25.57 21.12 9.10
C PHE A 16 25.94 19.66 8.80
N PHE A 17 27.22 19.28 8.98
CA PHE A 17 27.67 17.89 8.81
C PHE A 17 27.39 16.98 10.02
N LEU A 18 27.22 17.53 11.24
CA LEU A 18 26.77 16.73 12.38
C LEU A 18 25.25 16.50 12.42
N GLU A 19 24.44 17.32 11.76
CA GLU A 19 22.98 17.08 11.63
C GLU A 19 22.61 15.98 10.62
N LEU A 20 23.53 15.55 9.76
CA LEU A 20 23.32 14.42 8.84
C LEU A 20 23.80 13.06 9.39
N SER A 21 24.48 13.02 10.53
CA SER A 21 24.93 11.77 11.18
C SER A 21 24.16 11.40 12.44
N SER A 22 23.11 12.15 12.79
CA SER A 22 22.12 11.73 13.78
C SER A 22 20.77 11.52 13.13
N CYS A 23 20.69 10.53 12.23
CA CYS A 23 19.46 9.77 12.05
C CYS A 23 19.24 8.93 13.32
N HIS A 24 19.07 9.61 14.45
CA HIS A 24 18.42 9.02 15.58
C HIS A 24 16.98 8.85 15.11
N VAL A 25 16.57 7.61 14.88
CA VAL A 25 15.16 7.21 14.84
C VAL A 25 14.55 7.71 16.15
N ARG A 26 14.13 8.98 16.17
CA ARG A 26 13.28 9.51 17.22
C ARG A 26 12.02 8.69 17.09
N ARG A 27 11.81 7.76 18.03
CA ARG A 27 10.51 7.14 18.30
C ARG A 27 9.54 8.28 18.61
N GLY A 28 8.99 8.89 17.57
CA GLY A 28 7.86 9.80 17.71
C GLY A 28 6.68 9.05 18.33
N ALA A 29 5.71 9.80 18.87
CA ALA A 29 4.51 9.27 19.51
C ALA A 29 3.73 8.23 18.68
N MET A 30 3.99 8.16 17.36
CA MET A 30 3.42 7.18 16.45
C MET A 30 4.03 5.77 16.54
N GLY A 31 5.23 5.62 17.13
CA GLY A 31 5.86 4.31 17.34
C GLY A 31 5.14 3.43 18.36
N SER A 32 4.26 3.99 19.19
CA SER A 32 3.44 3.23 20.16
C SER A 32 2.14 2.69 19.54
N ILE A 33 1.60 3.38 18.53
CA ILE A 33 0.29 3.07 17.91
C ILE A 33 0.41 1.82 17.04
N PHE A 34 1.52 1.70 16.30
CA PHE A 34 1.83 0.49 15.53
C PHE A 34 2.81 -0.40 16.30
N ARG A 35 2.44 -0.79 17.53
CA ARG A 35 3.07 -1.93 18.20
C ARG A 35 2.99 -3.09 17.21
N ARG A 36 4.10 -3.80 16.93
CA ARG A 36 4.13 -4.97 16.01
C ARG A 36 2.98 -5.91 16.36
N LEU A 37 1.86 -5.77 15.66
CA LEU A 37 0.78 -6.71 15.73
C LEU A 37 1.36 -7.96 15.07
N LYS A 38 1.48 -9.04 15.86
CA LYS A 38 1.64 -10.36 15.26
C LYS A 38 0.32 -10.59 14.52
N CYS A 39 0.27 -10.28 13.22
CA CYS A 39 -0.80 -10.72 12.37
C CYS A 39 -0.83 -12.24 12.50
N ALA A 40 -1.88 -12.78 13.12
CA ALA A 40 -2.09 -14.22 13.13
C ALA A 40 -2.24 -14.63 11.67
N LEU A 41 -1.26 -15.37 11.15
CA LEU A 41 -1.43 -16.04 9.87
C LEU A 41 -2.66 -16.94 10.04
N PRO A 42 -3.62 -16.92 9.10
CA PRO A 42 -4.71 -17.89 9.11
C PRO A 42 -4.10 -19.28 9.26
N SER A 43 -4.57 -20.08 10.22
CA SER A 43 -3.93 -21.37 10.52
C SER A 43 -4.15 -22.41 9.42
N GLN A 44 -4.94 -22.09 8.40
CA GLN A 44 -5.20 -22.93 7.24
C GLN A 44 -5.48 -22.09 5.98
N GLY A 45 -4.99 -22.59 4.84
CA GLY A 45 -5.17 -22.02 3.50
C GLY A 45 -3.83 -21.64 2.87
N ASP A 46 -3.54 -22.19 1.69
CA ASP A 46 -2.48 -21.70 0.83
C ASP A 46 -3.01 -20.49 0.06
N PRO A 47 -2.49 -19.26 0.26
CA PRO A 47 -2.94 -18.08 -0.46
C PRO A 47 -2.49 -18.07 -1.93
N GLY A 48 -1.74 -19.10 -2.36
CA GLY A 48 -1.19 -19.20 -3.70
C GLY A 48 0.01 -18.28 -3.90
N GLN A 49 0.45 -18.19 -5.16
CA GLN A 49 1.56 -17.31 -5.55
C GLN A 49 1.06 -15.89 -5.81
N PRO A 50 1.84 -14.85 -5.43
CA PRO A 50 1.47 -13.47 -5.72
C PRO A 50 1.46 -13.20 -7.22
N LEU A 51 0.39 -12.56 -7.70
CA LEU A 51 0.27 -12.14 -9.09
C LEU A 51 0.93 -10.76 -9.29
N PHE A 52 2.05 -10.74 -10.01
CA PHE A 52 2.67 -9.51 -10.49
C PHE A 52 2.18 -9.19 -11.90
N LEU A 53 1.54 -8.03 -12.07
CA LEU A 53 0.95 -7.63 -13.34
C LEU A 53 1.94 -6.90 -14.26
N THR A 54 3.01 -6.32 -13.71
CA THR A 54 4.00 -5.57 -14.49
C THR A 54 4.57 -6.35 -15.68
N PRO A 55 4.95 -7.64 -15.57
CA PRO A 55 5.43 -8.42 -16.72
C PRO A 55 4.40 -8.54 -17.86
N TYR A 56 3.11 -8.66 -17.53
CA TYR A 56 2.03 -8.74 -18.52
C TYR A 56 1.80 -7.39 -19.19
N ILE A 57 1.87 -6.30 -18.42
CA ILE A 57 1.75 -4.93 -18.93
C ILE A 57 2.90 -4.61 -19.89
N GLU A 58 4.13 -4.91 -19.51
CA GLU A 58 5.33 -4.62 -20.31
C GLU A 58 5.42 -5.47 -21.58
N SER A 59 4.87 -6.68 -21.56
CA SER A 59 4.80 -7.56 -22.73
C SER A 59 3.57 -7.32 -23.62
N GLY A 60 2.71 -6.33 -23.29
CA GLY A 60 1.49 -6.03 -24.04
C GLY A 60 0.36 -7.05 -23.87
N LYS A 61 0.50 -7.99 -22.94
CA LYS A 61 -0.48 -9.05 -22.62
C LYS A 61 -1.53 -8.56 -21.62
N ILE A 62 -2.19 -7.45 -21.96
CA ILE A 62 -3.09 -6.73 -21.03
C ILE A 62 -4.30 -7.59 -20.67
N GLU A 63 -4.92 -8.23 -21.65
CA GLU A 63 -6.11 -9.05 -21.46
C GLU A 63 -5.81 -10.26 -20.57
N GLU A 64 -4.65 -10.90 -20.75
CA GLU A 64 -4.20 -12.01 -19.92
C GLU A 64 -3.99 -11.56 -18.46
N GLY A 65 -3.25 -10.46 -18.24
CA GLY A 65 -3.08 -9.90 -16.89
C GLY A 65 -4.41 -9.47 -16.26
N ARG A 66 -5.36 -8.97 -17.05
CA ARG A 66 -6.71 -8.60 -16.58
C ARG A 66 -7.51 -9.85 -16.14
N GLN A 67 -7.44 -10.95 -16.89
CA GLN A 67 -8.11 -12.19 -16.52
C GLN A 67 -7.49 -12.79 -15.26
N LEU A 68 -6.16 -12.85 -15.17
CA LEU A 68 -5.47 -13.39 -13.99
C LEU A 68 -5.71 -12.58 -12.71
N SER A 69 -5.92 -11.27 -12.84
CA SER A 69 -6.21 -10.42 -11.68
C SER A 69 -7.64 -10.51 -11.17
N LEU A 70 -8.53 -11.23 -11.85
CA LEU A 70 -9.92 -11.39 -11.42
C LEU A 70 -9.96 -12.08 -10.04
N VAL A 71 -10.64 -11.46 -9.09
CA VAL A 71 -10.87 -12.04 -7.77
C VAL A 71 -12.13 -12.89 -7.82
N GLU A 72 -11.96 -14.20 -7.74
CA GLU A 72 -13.05 -15.16 -7.70
C GLU A 72 -13.31 -15.67 -6.27
N HIS A 73 -14.47 -16.29 -6.05
CA HIS A 73 -14.77 -17.10 -4.85
C HIS A 73 -14.65 -16.38 -3.49
N LEU A 74 -15.16 -15.16 -3.37
CA LEU A 74 -15.36 -14.54 -2.06
C LEU A 74 -16.66 -15.04 -1.41
N PRO A 75 -16.66 -15.34 -0.10
CA PRO A 75 -17.90 -15.68 0.60
C PRO A 75 -18.87 -14.49 0.54
N GLY A 76 -20.10 -14.75 0.10
CA GLY A 76 -21.13 -13.71 -0.11
C GLY A 76 -21.51 -13.55 -1.59
N PRO A 77 -22.28 -12.50 -1.93
CA PRO A 77 -22.64 -12.23 -3.32
C PRO A 77 -21.39 -11.81 -4.11
N TYR A 78 -21.33 -12.28 -5.36
CA TYR A 78 -20.21 -12.03 -6.25
C TYR A 78 -20.10 -10.54 -6.61
N VAL A 79 -19.03 -9.88 -6.17
CA VAL A 79 -18.64 -8.55 -6.63
C VAL A 79 -17.44 -8.68 -7.54
N LYS A 80 -17.65 -8.42 -8.83
CA LYS A 80 -16.58 -8.36 -9.83
C LYS A 80 -15.50 -7.40 -9.35
N SER A 81 -14.29 -7.89 -9.16
CA SER A 81 -13.17 -7.08 -8.68
C SER A 81 -11.84 -7.67 -9.15
N TYR A 82 -10.81 -6.85 -9.11
CA TYR A 82 -9.49 -7.18 -9.64
C TYR A 82 -8.41 -6.82 -8.62
N SER A 83 -7.45 -7.71 -8.39
CA SER A 83 -6.34 -7.44 -7.46
C SER A 83 -5.02 -7.98 -7.97
N GLY A 84 -3.93 -7.44 -7.46
CA GLY A 84 -2.58 -7.87 -7.82
C GLY A 84 -1.52 -6.89 -7.37
N TYR A 85 -0.30 -7.14 -7.82
CA TYR A 85 0.87 -6.32 -7.53
C TYR A 85 1.38 -5.61 -8.78
N LEU A 86 1.72 -4.34 -8.61
CA LEU A 86 2.40 -3.52 -9.60
C LEU A 86 3.81 -3.20 -9.10
N THR A 87 4.82 -3.55 -9.89
CA THR A 87 6.21 -3.22 -9.59
C THR A 87 6.44 -1.72 -9.84
N VAL A 88 6.82 -1.00 -8.79
CA VAL A 88 7.11 0.44 -8.82
C VAL A 88 8.61 0.73 -8.87
N ASN A 89 9.45 -0.22 -8.44
CA ASN A 89 10.89 -0.12 -8.55
C ASN A 89 11.51 -1.51 -8.74
N LYS A 90 12.04 -1.77 -9.94
CA LYS A 90 12.66 -3.06 -10.28
C LYS A 90 13.97 -3.30 -9.52
N THR A 91 14.80 -2.26 -9.36
CA THR A 91 16.10 -2.36 -8.68
C THR A 91 15.96 -2.80 -7.23
N HIS A 92 14.90 -2.36 -6.54
CA HIS A 92 14.64 -2.68 -5.14
C HIS A 92 13.56 -3.75 -4.94
N ASN A 93 13.08 -4.36 -6.02
CA ASN A 93 11.93 -5.27 -5.99
C ASN A 93 10.74 -4.70 -5.19
N SER A 94 10.45 -3.41 -5.39
CA SER A 94 9.36 -2.73 -4.70
C SER A 94 8.07 -2.85 -5.49
N ASN A 95 7.02 -3.32 -4.82
CA ASN A 95 5.74 -3.65 -5.42
C ASN A 95 4.60 -3.06 -4.58
N LEU A 96 3.60 -2.48 -5.24
CA LEU A 96 2.37 -2.00 -4.61
C LEU A 96 1.22 -2.97 -4.90
N PHE A 97 0.53 -3.37 -3.83
CA PHE A 97 -0.73 -4.10 -3.95
C PHE A 97 -1.88 -3.14 -4.26
N PHE A 98 -2.81 -3.56 -5.10
CA PHE A 98 -4.08 -2.86 -5.32
C PHE A 98 -5.25 -3.85 -5.32
N TRP A 99 -6.44 -3.32 -5.03
CA TRP A 99 -7.70 -4.02 -5.24
C TRP A 99 -8.73 -3.05 -5.79
N PHE A 100 -9.14 -3.29 -7.03
CA PHE A 100 -10.01 -2.44 -7.83
C PHE A 100 -11.42 -3.05 -7.96
N PHE A 101 -12.42 -2.18 -7.87
CA PHE A 101 -13.84 -2.51 -8.03
C PHE A 101 -14.42 -1.62 -9.14
N PRO A 102 -14.85 -2.20 -10.27
CA PRO A 102 -15.60 -1.47 -11.27
C PRO A 102 -16.90 -0.90 -10.69
N ALA A 103 -17.33 0.25 -11.19
CA ALA A 103 -18.62 0.81 -10.80
C ALA A 103 -19.77 -0.13 -11.18
N GLN A 104 -20.76 -0.25 -10.31
CA GLN A 104 -21.92 -1.12 -10.53
C GLN A 104 -22.86 -0.59 -11.63
N VAL A 105 -22.91 0.75 -11.78
CA VAL A 105 -23.75 1.44 -12.76
C VAL A 105 -22.84 2.09 -13.79
N GLN A 106 -22.98 1.71 -15.06
CA GLN A 106 -22.24 2.29 -16.19
C GLN A 106 -20.72 2.39 -15.95
N PRO A 107 -20.01 1.27 -15.74
CA PRO A 107 -18.57 1.27 -15.45
C PRO A 107 -17.74 1.98 -16.52
N GLU A 108 -18.15 1.90 -17.79
CA GLU A 108 -17.45 2.53 -18.91
C GLU A 108 -17.55 4.07 -18.93
N LYS A 109 -18.51 4.65 -18.20
CA LYS A 109 -18.72 6.10 -18.14
C LYS A 109 -18.36 6.70 -16.78
N THR A 110 -18.10 5.86 -15.79
CA THR A 110 -17.83 6.30 -14.42
C THR A 110 -16.34 6.57 -14.26
N PRO A 111 -15.93 7.70 -13.66
CA PRO A 111 -14.52 7.99 -13.44
C PRO A 111 -13.88 7.00 -12.46
N VAL A 112 -12.56 6.83 -12.57
CA VAL A 112 -11.77 6.02 -11.63
C VAL A 112 -11.41 6.85 -10.41
N LEU A 113 -11.68 6.31 -9.21
CA LEU A 113 -11.28 6.88 -7.93
C LEU A 113 -10.11 6.08 -7.34
N LEU A 114 -9.03 6.77 -6.98
CA LEU A 114 -7.93 6.21 -6.20
C LEU A 114 -8.09 6.60 -4.73
N TRP A 115 -8.19 5.61 -3.85
CA TRP A 115 -8.26 5.82 -2.40
C TRP A 115 -6.93 5.47 -1.71
N LEU A 116 -6.40 6.42 -0.95
CA LEU A 116 -5.15 6.27 -0.21
C LEU A 116 -5.39 6.57 1.26
N GLN A 117 -5.14 5.60 2.13
CA GLN A 117 -5.20 5.87 3.56
C GLN A 117 -3.98 6.67 4.05
N GLY A 118 -4.23 7.49 5.07
CA GLY A 118 -3.24 8.35 5.71
C GLY A 118 -2.37 7.61 6.74
N GLY A 119 -1.72 8.38 7.60
CA GLY A 119 -0.82 7.84 8.62
C GLY A 119 0.47 8.64 8.72
N PRO A 120 1.65 8.01 8.61
CA PRO A 120 2.05 7.14 7.48
C PRO A 120 1.97 5.63 7.74
N GLY A 121 2.01 4.82 6.68
CA GLY A 121 2.12 3.36 6.80
C GLY A 121 0.80 2.63 7.13
N GLY A 122 -0.32 3.35 7.19
CA GLY A 122 -1.66 2.74 7.21
C GLY A 122 -1.99 2.08 5.86
N THR A 123 -2.65 0.93 5.88
CA THR A 123 -3.10 0.26 4.66
C THR A 123 -4.42 0.82 4.16
N SER A 124 -4.54 1.08 2.86
CA SER A 124 -5.83 1.44 2.22
C SER A 124 -6.88 0.35 2.35
N MET A 125 -6.50 -0.89 2.68
CA MET A 125 -7.45 -1.96 3.00
C MET A 125 -8.34 -1.63 4.20
N PHE A 126 -7.91 -0.72 5.08
CA PHE A 126 -8.77 -0.21 6.15
C PHE A 126 -9.99 0.52 5.57
N GLY A 127 -9.80 1.44 4.61
CA GLY A 127 -10.91 2.15 3.98
C GLY A 127 -11.85 1.22 3.19
N LEU A 128 -11.29 0.16 2.61
CA LEU A 128 -12.07 -0.87 1.93
C LEU A 128 -12.99 -1.63 2.88
N PHE A 129 -12.50 -2.10 4.04
CA PHE A 129 -13.31 -2.96 4.93
C PHE A 129 -14.08 -2.22 6.02
N VAL A 130 -13.73 -0.98 6.31
CA VAL A 130 -14.25 -0.24 7.49
C VAL A 130 -14.98 1.04 7.11
N GLU A 131 -14.65 1.67 5.96
CA GLU A 131 -15.20 2.99 5.62
C GLU A 131 -16.24 2.93 4.50
N HIS A 132 -15.83 2.62 3.27
CA HIS A 132 -16.68 2.81 2.09
C HIS A 132 -16.54 1.72 1.01
N GLY A 133 -15.78 0.65 1.27
CA GLY A 133 -15.71 -0.47 0.34
C GLY A 133 -16.95 -1.38 0.40
N PRO A 134 -17.07 -2.33 -0.54
CA PRO A 134 -18.27 -3.14 -0.72
C PRO A 134 -18.46 -4.23 0.33
N TYR A 135 -17.45 -4.49 1.15
CA TYR A 135 -17.43 -5.59 2.11
C TYR A 135 -17.22 -5.10 3.53
N VAL A 136 -17.89 -5.76 4.48
CA VAL A 136 -17.58 -5.67 5.90
C VAL A 136 -17.15 -7.03 6.42
N VAL A 137 -16.07 -7.02 7.21
CA VAL A 137 -15.57 -8.20 7.90
C VAL A 137 -16.41 -8.44 9.15
N GLN A 138 -17.04 -9.61 9.23
CA GLN A 138 -17.83 -10.03 10.37
C GLN A 138 -16.95 -10.65 11.48
N LYS A 139 -17.52 -10.81 12.69
CA LYS A 139 -16.83 -11.44 13.83
C LYS A 139 -16.35 -12.88 13.54
N ASN A 140 -17.04 -13.60 12.68
CA ASN A 140 -16.67 -14.95 12.23
C ASN A 140 -15.64 -14.94 11.08
N LEU A 141 -15.03 -13.78 10.77
CA LEU A 141 -14.06 -13.58 9.70
C LEU A 141 -14.61 -13.81 8.28
N SER A 142 -15.93 -13.91 8.12
CA SER A 142 -16.56 -13.89 6.80
C SER A 142 -16.71 -12.46 6.30
N CYS A 143 -16.65 -12.28 4.98
CA CYS A 143 -16.97 -11.02 4.33
C CYS A 143 -18.47 -10.98 4.03
N LYS A 144 -19.14 -9.91 4.44
CA LYS A 144 -20.53 -9.63 4.06
C LYS A 144 -20.55 -8.44 3.11
N TYR A 145 -21.23 -8.60 1.98
CA TYR A 145 -21.50 -7.50 1.06
C TYR A 145 -22.53 -6.52 1.65
N MET A 146 -22.30 -5.22 1.46
CA MET A 146 -23.10 -4.16 2.11
C MET A 146 -24.14 -3.46 1.22
N PHE A 147 -24.06 -3.58 -0.10
CA PHE A 147 -24.88 -2.78 -1.02
C PHE A 147 -25.99 -3.58 -1.71
#